data_AF-V4B316-F1
#
_entry.id   AF-V4B316-F1
#
_cell.length_a   1.000
_cell.length_b   1.000
_cell.length_c   1.000
_cell.angle_alpha   90.00
_cell.angle_beta   90.00
_cell.angle_gamma   90.00
#
_symmetry.space_group_name_H-M   'P 1'
#
loop_
_entity.id
_entity.type
_entity.pdbx_description
1 polymer ?
#
loop_
_entity_poly.entity_id
_entity_poly.type
_entity_poly.pdbx_seq_one_letter_code
_entity_poly.pdbx_strand_id
1 'polypeptide(L)'
;VGCQINGFLGFYFGICGMETLAVMSFVRYIKICHRRYAARLNDCWTYFMIIAIYVSCAIIAGCPFFSWGEYDLEIFGTSCSVVWRK
;
A
#
# COMPACT_ATOMS: atom_id res chain seq x y z
N VAL A 1 -2.99 -8.74 21.02
CA VAL A 1 -3.92 -8.62 19.86
C VAL A 1 -4.07 -7.17 19.39
N GLY A 2 -4.48 -6.22 20.24
CA GLY A 2 -4.67 -4.81 19.82
C GLY A 2 -3.44 -4.15 19.17
N CYS A 3 -2.24 -4.42 19.70
CA CYS A 3 -0.96 -3.94 19.15
C CYS A 3 -0.69 -4.41 17.71
N GLN A 4 -0.90 -5.70 17.43
CA GLN A 4 -0.67 -6.26 16.10
C GLN A 4 -1.67 -5.71 15.07
N ILE A 5 -2.93 -5.53 15.46
CA ILE A 5 -3.95 -4.91 14.59
C ILE A 5 -3.60 -3.45 14.30
N ASN A 6 -3.17 -2.70 15.32
CA ASN A 6 -2.75 -1.31 15.15
C ASN A 6 -1.55 -1.19 14.20
N GLY A 7 -0.53 -2.03 14.39
CA GLY A 7 0.66 -2.05 13.52
C GLY A 7 0.33 -2.47 12.09
N PHE A 8 -0.52 -3.49 11.93
CA PHE A 8 -1.02 -3.94 10.63
C PHE A 8 -1.77 -2.82 9.89
N LEU A 9 -2.75 -2.20 10.55
CA LEU A 9 -3.56 -1.13 9.95
C LEU A 9 -2.69 0.08 9.59
N GLY A 10 -1.81 0.52 10.51
CA GLY A 10 -0.92 1.66 10.25
C GLY A 10 -0.01 1.42 9.04
N PHE A 11 0.57 0.23 8.94
CA PHE A 11 1.42 -0.14 7.81
C PHE A 11 0.62 -0.28 6.50
N TYR A 12 -0.56 -0.92 6.55
CA TYR A 12 -1.44 -1.09 5.39
C TYR A 12 -1.87 0.24 4.79
N PHE A 13 -2.38 1.17 5.62
CA PHE A 13 -2.79 2.49 5.15
C PHE A 13 -1.60 3.32 4.64
N GLY A 14 -0.42 3.16 5.26
CA GLY A 14 0.82 3.79 4.81
C GLY A 14 1.19 3.40 3.37
N ILE A 15 1.30 2.08 3.11
CA ILE A 15 1.65 1.58 1.77
C ILE A 15 0.55 1.88 0.76
N CYS A 16 -0.73 1.68 1.10
CA CYS A 16 -1.84 2.03 0.21
C CYS A 16 -1.78 3.49 -0.23
N GLY A 17 -1.47 4.41 0.68
CA GLY A 17 -1.31 5.83 0.37
C GLY A 17 -0.17 6.09 -0.61
N MET A 18 1.01 5.50 -0.35
CA MET A 18 2.19 5.65 -1.22
C MET A 18 1.93 5.12 -2.63
N GLU A 19 1.36 3.92 -2.76
CA GLU A 19 1.05 3.29 -4.04
C GLU A 19 -0.02 4.09 -4.81
N THR A 20 -1.05 4.59 -4.12
CA THR A 20 -2.09 5.41 -4.75
C THR A 20 -1.51 6.70 -5.33
N LEU A 21 -0.63 7.37 -4.58
CA LEU A 21 0.07 8.57 -5.04
C LEU A 21 0.98 8.27 -6.25
N ALA A 22 1.69 7.14 -6.23
CA ALA A 22 2.51 6.69 -7.35
C ALA A 22 1.68 6.46 -8.62
N VAL A 23 0.56 5.75 -8.50
CA VAL A 23 -0.35 5.51 -9.63
C VAL A 23 -0.98 6.79 -10.14
N MET A 24 -1.40 7.70 -9.25
CA MET A 24 -1.92 9.02 -9.68
C MET A 24 -0.86 9.83 -10.44
N SER A 25 0.39 9.81 -9.99
CA SER A 25 1.51 10.45 -10.69
C SER A 25 1.71 9.84 -12.08
N PHE A 26 1.71 8.51 -12.18
CA PHE A 26 1.88 7.80 -13.43
C PHE A 26 0.74 8.05 -14.42
N VAL A 27 -0.51 8.08 -13.96
CA VAL A 27 -1.68 8.41 -14.79
C VAL A 27 -1.58 9.85 -15.31
N ARG A 28 -1.16 10.81 -14.48
CA ARG A 28 -0.94 12.21 -14.91
C ARG A 28 0.17 12.28 -15.97
N TYR A 29 1.26 11.56 -15.76
CA TYR A 29 2.36 11.46 -16.72
C TYR A 29 1.87 10.92 -18.08
N ILE A 30 1.12 9.81 -18.10
CA ILE A 30 0.55 9.27 -19.35
C ILE A 30 -0.40 10.27 -20.00
N LYS A 31 -1.27 10.93 -19.23
CA LYS A 31 -2.21 11.92 -19.77
C LYS A 31 -1.51 13.11 -20.42
N ILE A 32 -0.38 13.56 -19.87
CA ILE A 32 0.37 14.71 -20.37
C ILE A 32 1.27 14.31 -21.56
N CYS A 33 2.13 13.30 -21.36
CA CYS A 33 3.17 12.92 -22.32
C CYS A 33 2.67 11.95 -23.41
N HIS A 34 1.63 11.17 -23.14
CA HIS A 34 1.13 10.10 -24.01
C HIS A 34 -0.39 10.12 -24.21
N ARG A 35 -0.94 11.24 -24.71
CA ARG A 35 -2.39 11.41 -24.96
C ARG A 35 -3.06 10.27 -25.74
N ARG A 36 -2.35 9.62 -26.67
CA ARG A 36 -2.87 8.46 -27.42
C ARG A 36 -3.13 7.23 -26.53
N TYR A 37 -2.31 7.02 -25.49
CA TYR A 37 -2.54 5.99 -24.49
C TYR A 37 -3.59 6.41 -23.47
N ALA A 38 -3.69 7.71 -23.18
CA ALA A 38 -4.72 8.24 -22.28
C ALA A 38 -6.15 7.93 -22.75
N ALA A 39 -6.39 7.88 -24.07
CA ALA A 39 -7.68 7.47 -24.62
C ALA A 39 -8.03 5.99 -24.37
N ARG A 40 -7.06 5.15 -24.00
CA ARG A 40 -7.29 3.73 -23.64
C ARG A 40 -7.48 3.51 -22.13
N LEU A 41 -7.21 4.52 -21.31
CA LEU A 41 -7.48 4.50 -19.87
C LEU A 41 -8.98 4.69 -19.64
N ASN A 42 -9.73 3.59 -19.78
CA ASN A 42 -11.15 3.54 -19.43
C ASN A 42 -11.35 3.47 -17.92
N ASP A 43 -12.55 3.82 -17.45
CA ASP A 43 -12.93 3.75 -16.03
C ASP A 43 -12.76 2.34 -15.44
N CYS A 44 -13.01 1.28 -16.25
CA CYS A 44 -12.76 -0.10 -15.84
C CYS A 44 -11.28 -0.38 -15.51
N TRP A 45 -10.34 0.18 -16.28
CA TRP A 45 -8.91 0.02 -16.02
C TRP A 45 -8.50 0.73 -14.74
N THR A 46 -9.04 1.93 -14.52
CA THR A 46 -8.82 2.69 -13.28
C THR A 46 -9.33 1.91 -12.07
N TYR A 47 -10.52 1.33 -12.15
CA TYR A 47 -11.08 0.51 -11.08
C TYR A 47 -10.25 -0.74 -10.81
N PHE A 48 -9.79 -1.42 -11.86
CA PHE A 48 -8.90 -2.57 -11.73
C PHE A 48 -7.56 -2.21 -11.07
N MET A 49 -6.96 -1.08 -11.44
CA MET A 49 -5.73 -0.60 -10.81
C MET A 49 -5.94 -0.32 -9.32
N ILE A 50 -7.04 0.32 -8.94
CA ILE A 50 -7.36 0.59 -7.54
C ILE A 50 -7.48 -0.72 -6.75
N ILE A 51 -8.22 -1.71 -7.27
CA ILE A 51 -8.32 -3.03 -6.61
C ILE A 51 -6.96 -3.69 -6.49
N ALA A 52 -6.15 -3.66 -7.56
CA ALA A 52 -4.82 -4.25 -7.56
C ALA A 52 -3.91 -3.63 -6.48
N ILE A 53 -3.98 -2.30 -6.28
CA ILE A 53 -3.26 -1.60 -5.22
C ILE A 53 -3.70 -2.11 -3.84
N TYR A 54 -5.01 -2.13 -3.56
CA TYR A 54 -5.49 -2.58 -2.25
C TYR A 54 -5.11 -4.04 -1.96
N VAL A 55 -5.15 -4.90 -2.97
CA VAL A 55 -4.74 -6.31 -2.87
C VAL A 55 -3.24 -6.44 -2.67
N SER A 56 -2.41 -5.73 -3.44
CA SER A 56 -0.95 -5.77 -3.28
C SER A 56 -0.53 -5.29 -1.90
N CYS A 57 -1.14 -4.20 -1.41
CA CYS A 57 -0.90 -3.66 -0.08
C CYS A 57 -1.32 -4.66 1.00
N ALA A 58 -2.43 -5.38 0.82
CA ALA A 58 -2.89 -6.38 1.76
C ALA A 58 -1.94 -7.59 1.81
N ILE A 59 -1.38 -7.99 0.66
CA ILE A 59 -0.38 -9.05 0.59
C ILE A 59 0.90 -8.62 1.32
N ILE A 60 1.38 -7.39 1.07
CA ILE A 60 2.61 -6.88 1.68
C ILE A 60 2.45 -6.65 3.19
N ALA A 61 1.35 -6.04 3.62
CA ALA A 61 1.03 -5.87 5.04
C ALA A 61 0.70 -7.20 5.71
N GLY A 62 0.20 -8.17 4.94
CA GLY A 62 -0.12 -9.53 5.36
C GLY A 62 1.07 -10.50 5.35
N CYS A 63 2.25 -10.11 4.86
CA CYS A 63 3.49 -10.90 4.95
C CYS A 63 3.78 -11.56 6.30
N PRO A 64 3.43 -10.98 7.48
CA PRO A 64 3.59 -11.68 8.76
C PRO A 64 2.74 -12.96 8.89
N PHE A 65 1.69 -13.19 8.09
CA PHE A 65 0.99 -14.48 8.02
C PHE A 65 1.83 -15.60 7.39
N PHE A 66 2.84 -15.25 6.58
CA PHE A 66 3.80 -16.18 5.97
C PHE A 66 5.14 -16.24 6.74
N SER A 67 5.16 -15.77 8.00
CA SER A 67 6.35 -15.70 8.87
C SER A 67 7.47 -14.76 8.39
N TRP A 68 7.17 -13.79 7.53
CA TRP A 68 8.09 -12.71 7.14
C TRP A 68 7.79 -11.43 7.91
N GLY A 69 8.28 -11.37 9.16
CA GLY A 69 8.25 -10.17 10.00
C GLY A 69 7.41 -10.31 11.28
N GLU A 70 7.76 -9.54 12.30
CA GLU A 70 7.04 -9.45 13.57
C GLU A 70 6.57 -7.99 13.75
N TYR A 71 5.33 -7.81 14.23
CA TYR A 71 4.86 -6.52 14.72
C TYR A 71 5.13 -6.45 16.22
N ASP A 72 6.02 -5.56 16.62
CA ASP A 72 6.39 -5.37 18.03
C ASP A 72 6.13 -3.92 18.47
N LEU A 73 6.26 -3.67 19.77
CA LEU A 73 6.11 -2.34 20.32
C LEU A 73 7.33 -1.52 19.92
N GLU A 74 7.06 -0.32 19.40
CA GLU A 74 8.12 0.65 19.24
C GLU A 74 8.69 1.02 20.62
N ILE A 75 9.96 1.42 20.68
CA ILE A 75 10.69 1.76 21.93
C ILE A 75 9.94 2.71 22.89
N PHE A 76 9.05 3.56 22.39
CA PHE A 76 8.23 4.47 23.20
C PHE A 76 6.99 3.82 23.83
N GLY A 77 6.64 2.59 23.44
CA GLY A 77 5.52 1.81 23.98
C GLY A 77 4.13 2.35 23.64
N THR A 78 4.02 3.40 22.81
CA THR A 78 2.76 4.07 22.46
C THR A 78 2.16 3.62 21.13
N SER A 79 2.94 2.94 20.30
CA SER A 79 2.53 2.47 18.98
C SER A 79 3.27 1.17 18.63
N CYS A 80 2.65 0.38 17.77
CA CYS A 80 3.24 -0.87 17.27
C CYS A 80 3.56 -0.71 15.80
N SER A 81 4.76 -1.13 15.40
CA SER A 81 5.27 -1.03 14.04
C SER A 81 5.96 -2.34 13.64
N VAL A 82 6.33 -2.50 12.37
CA VAL A 82 7.03 -3.71 11.93
C VAL A 82 8.50 -3.63 12.32
N VAL A 83 9.06 -4.71 12.85
CA VAL A 83 10.45 -4.75 13.30
C VAL A 83 11.39 -4.91 12.12
N TRP A 84 12.02 -3.80 11.71
CA TRP A 84 12.99 -3.78 10.60
C TRP A 84 14.42 -4.14 11.02
N ARG A 85 14.73 -4.02 12.30
CA ARG A 85 16.05 -4.30 12.88
C ARG A 85 15.84 -4.91 14.27
N LYS A 86 16.45 -6.06 14.52
CA LYS A 86 16.62 -6.62 15.88
C LYS A 86 17.84 -5.98 16.52
#